data_AF-A0A9E5DAS7-F1
#
_entry.id   AF-A0A9E5DAS7-F1
#
_cell.length_a   1.000
_cell.length_b   1.000
_cell.length_c   1.000
_cell.angle_alpha   90.00
_cell.angle_beta   90.00
_cell.angle_gamma   90.00
#
_symmetry.space_group_name_H-M   'P 1'
#
loop_
_entity.id
_entity.type
_entity.pdbx_description
1 polymer ?
#
loop_
_entity_poly.entity_id
_entity_poly.type
_entity_poly.pdbx_seq_one_letter_code
_entity_poly.pdbx_strand_id
1 'polypeptide(L)'
;MLKRKVIGKILMLVLLVSFLSVAFASAADDELNDSDNTDEITDSNTSNSYFEQCKLHPLFITSRGSFPDTTDQEWENSVSGCYDSIKMGPSYTIDSSINCILCGHELIEVHLGSAYQGKMNESKIDEIYRKIEERCEQEEGISDIPVVFMWAQDDEDMPLPDYGLEIFEEAKSKTAPGFPELIFFS
;
A
#
# COMPACT_ATOMS: atom_id res chain seq x y z
N MET A 1 -47.62 18.65 9.66
CA MET A 1 -46.21 18.96 9.99
C MET A 1 -45.41 17.67 9.99
N LEU A 2 -44.85 17.30 8.84
CA LEU A 2 -44.08 16.07 8.67
C LEU A 2 -42.66 16.29 9.19
N LYS A 3 -42.22 15.48 10.16
CA LYS A 3 -40.92 15.65 10.83
C LYS A 3 -39.78 15.52 9.81
N ARG A 4 -38.90 16.53 9.76
CA ARG A 4 -37.73 16.66 8.85
C ARG A 4 -36.87 15.38 8.75
N LYS A 5 -36.86 14.56 9.83
CA LYS A 5 -36.14 13.29 9.93
C LYS A 5 -36.76 12.12 9.12
N VAL A 6 -38.06 12.16 8.84
CA VAL A 6 -38.77 11.10 8.08
C VAL A 6 -38.62 11.31 6.57
N ILE A 7 -38.61 12.57 6.13
CA ILE A 7 -38.48 12.95 4.72
C ILE A 7 -37.12 12.52 4.15
N GLY A 8 -36.03 12.68 4.92
CA GLY A 8 -34.69 12.25 4.48
C GLY A 8 -34.57 10.73 4.30
N LYS A 9 -35.23 9.94 5.15
CA LYS A 9 -35.23 8.47 5.04
C LYS A 9 -36.00 7.97 3.82
N ILE A 10 -37.13 8.62 3.50
CA ILE A 10 -37.91 8.28 2.30
C ILE A 10 -37.15 8.69 1.03
N LEU A 11 -36.48 9.85 1.04
CA LEU A 11 -35.67 10.30 -0.10
C LEU A 11 -34.50 9.34 -0.39
N MET A 12 -33.80 8.85 0.64
CA MET A 12 -32.72 7.88 0.47
C MET A 12 -33.20 6.54 -0.08
N LEU A 13 -34.37 6.06 0.35
CA LEU A 13 -34.94 4.81 -0.17
C LEU A 13 -35.33 4.90 -1.66
N VAL A 14 -35.87 6.04 -2.10
CA VAL A 14 -36.21 6.25 -3.53
C VAL A 14 -34.96 6.33 -4.41
N LEU A 15 -33.89 6.95 -3.92
CA LEU A 15 -32.61 6.99 -4.63
C LEU A 15 -31.97 5.61 -4.77
N LEU A 16 -32.02 4.78 -3.73
CA LEU A 16 -31.42 3.44 -3.72
C LEU A 16 -32.09 2.47 -4.73
N VAL A 17 -33.42 2.57 -4.87
CA VAL A 17 -34.19 1.77 -5.85
C VAL A 17 -33.91 2.23 -7.30
N SER A 18 -33.56 3.50 -7.50
CA SER A 18 -33.26 4.05 -8.83
C SER A 18 -31.91 3.54 -9.37
N PHE A 19 -30.93 3.27 -8.50
CA PHE A 19 -29.63 2.70 -8.89
C PHE A 19 -29.68 1.22 -9.24
N LEU A 20 -30.65 0.47 -8.71
CA LEU A 20 -30.83 -0.97 -8.98
C LEU A 20 -31.47 -1.27 -10.35
N SER A 21 -31.94 -0.25 -11.08
CA SER A 21 -32.65 -0.42 -12.36
C SER A 21 -31.74 -0.34 -13.60
N VAL A 22 -30.42 -0.20 -13.44
CA VAL A 22 -29.48 -0.26 -14.56
C VAL A 22 -29.21 -1.74 -14.88
N ALA A 23 -30.13 -2.34 -15.63
CA ALA A 23 -29.90 -3.62 -16.28
C ALA A 23 -28.73 -3.46 -17.26
N PHE A 24 -27.66 -4.22 -17.04
CA PHE A 24 -26.58 -4.36 -18.01
C PHE A 24 -27.13 -5.03 -19.28
N ALA A 25 -27.04 -4.33 -20.41
CA ALA A 25 -27.16 -4.95 -21.71
C ALA A 25 -25.87 -5.75 -21.96
N SER A 26 -25.97 -7.08 -21.97
CA SER A 26 -24.89 -7.96 -22.40
C SER A 26 -24.78 -7.93 -23.92
N ALA A 27 -23.66 -7.45 -24.45
CA ALA A 27 -23.21 -7.82 -25.79
C ALA A 27 -22.26 -9.00 -25.63
N ALA A 28 -22.60 -10.11 -26.28
CA ALA A 28 -21.78 -11.31 -26.39
C ALA A 28 -20.70 -11.14 -27.46
N ASP A 29 -19.67 -11.97 -27.29
CA ASP A 29 -18.66 -12.42 -28.24
C ASP A 29 -17.60 -11.41 -28.71
N ASP A 30 -16.39 -11.57 -28.17
CA ASP A 30 -15.29 -12.03 -29.01
C ASP A 30 -14.32 -12.90 -28.18
N GLU A 31 -14.23 -14.15 -28.63
CA GLU A 31 -13.34 -15.22 -28.18
C GLU A 31 -11.90 -14.90 -28.62
N LEU A 32 -10.99 -14.69 -27.67
CA LEU A 32 -9.56 -14.87 -27.88
C LEU A 32 -8.97 -15.62 -26.69
N ASN A 33 -9.06 -16.94 -26.82
CA ASN A 33 -8.28 -17.88 -26.05
C ASN A 33 -6.83 -17.85 -26.56
N ASP A 34 -5.90 -17.38 -25.75
CA ASP A 34 -4.49 -17.75 -25.81
C ASP A 34 -3.79 -17.32 -24.52
N SER A 35 -3.72 -18.23 -23.55
CA SER A 35 -2.46 -18.71 -22.96
C SER A 35 -2.74 -19.52 -21.70
N ASP A 36 -2.24 -20.76 -21.72
CA ASP A 36 -2.06 -21.59 -20.53
C ASP A 36 -1.19 -20.85 -19.51
N ASN A 37 -1.82 -20.34 -18.46
CA ASN A 37 -1.25 -20.33 -17.11
C ASN A 37 -2.39 -20.68 -16.17
N THR A 38 -2.51 -21.97 -15.86
CA THR A 38 -3.23 -22.44 -14.68
C THR A 38 -2.43 -22.04 -13.44
N ASP A 39 -2.48 -20.75 -13.11
CA ASP A 39 -2.33 -20.33 -11.73
C ASP A 39 -3.73 -20.32 -11.14
N GLU A 40 -3.93 -21.32 -10.30
CA GLU A 40 -5.01 -21.48 -9.33
C GLU A 40 -5.66 -20.14 -8.98
N ILE A 41 -6.96 -20.01 -9.28
CA ILE A 41 -7.80 -18.93 -8.78
C ILE A 41 -7.75 -19.04 -7.25
N THR A 42 -6.78 -18.36 -6.67
CA THR A 42 -6.59 -18.29 -5.24
C THR A 42 -7.69 -17.37 -4.76
N ASP A 43 -8.67 -17.94 -4.07
CA ASP A 43 -9.73 -17.17 -3.39
C ASP A 43 -9.06 -16.02 -2.63
N SER A 44 -9.35 -14.80 -3.06
CA SER A 44 -8.80 -13.53 -2.58
C SER A 44 -9.23 -13.17 -1.14
N ASN A 45 -9.70 -14.16 -0.37
CA ASN A 45 -10.11 -14.03 1.03
C ASN A 45 -9.04 -14.55 2.01
N THR A 46 -7.86 -14.95 1.52
CA THR A 46 -6.76 -15.38 2.40
C THR A 46 -5.79 -14.23 2.59
N SER A 47 -6.03 -13.40 3.59
CA SER A 47 -5.13 -12.35 4.09
C SER A 47 -3.68 -12.79 4.25
N ASN A 48 -3.48 -14.04 4.68
CA ASN A 48 -2.16 -14.61 4.82
C ASN A 48 -1.41 -14.74 3.48
N SER A 49 -2.08 -14.63 2.33
CA SER A 49 -1.46 -14.77 1.01
C SER A 49 -0.39 -13.71 0.76
N TYR A 50 -0.62 -12.44 1.11
CA TYR A 50 0.40 -11.40 0.92
C TYR A 50 1.56 -11.55 1.91
N PHE A 51 1.25 -11.84 3.18
CA PHE A 51 2.29 -12.08 4.19
C PHE A 51 3.20 -13.26 3.83
N GLU A 52 2.64 -14.38 3.35
CA GLU A 52 3.45 -15.51 2.88
C GLU A 52 4.28 -15.13 1.65
N GLN A 53 3.76 -14.30 0.73
CA GLN A 53 4.56 -13.78 -0.40
C GLN A 53 5.76 -12.95 0.08
N CYS A 54 5.59 -12.10 1.09
CA CYS A 54 6.70 -11.34 1.67
C CYS A 54 7.81 -12.27 2.20
N LYS A 55 7.46 -13.40 2.82
CA LYS A 55 8.45 -14.37 3.35
C LYS A 55 9.23 -15.09 2.26
N LEU A 56 8.68 -15.21 1.06
CA LEU A 56 9.37 -15.80 -0.09
C LEU A 56 10.35 -14.82 -0.74
N HIS A 57 10.27 -13.53 -0.40
CA HIS A 57 11.11 -12.51 -1.00
C HIS A 57 12.59 -12.64 -0.57
N PRO A 58 13.57 -12.54 -1.47
CA PRO A 58 14.99 -12.69 -1.12
C PRO A 58 15.52 -11.68 -0.10
N LEU A 59 14.87 -10.51 -0.01
CA LEU A 59 15.20 -9.45 0.95
C LEU A 59 14.51 -9.62 2.31
N PHE A 60 13.66 -10.64 2.49
CA PHE A 60 13.01 -10.92 3.77
C PHE A 60 14.04 -11.21 4.86
N ILE A 61 13.81 -10.61 6.04
CA ILE A 61 14.66 -10.79 7.21
C ILE A 61 13.90 -11.63 8.25
N THR A 62 12.77 -11.10 8.72
CA THR A 62 11.97 -11.70 9.78
C THR A 62 10.59 -11.03 9.85
N SER A 63 9.70 -11.55 10.68
CA SER A 63 8.39 -10.97 10.96
C SER A 63 8.10 -10.94 12.47
N ARG A 64 7.19 -10.06 12.87
CA ARG A 64 6.65 -9.93 14.23
C ARG A 64 5.15 -9.69 14.17
N GLY A 65 4.48 -9.84 15.31
CA GLY A 65 3.03 -9.70 15.40
C GLY A 65 2.26 -10.92 14.92
N SER A 66 0.95 -10.82 15.02
CA SER A 66 0.00 -11.83 14.59
C SER A 66 -1.14 -11.18 13.80
N PHE A 67 -1.67 -11.90 12.82
CA PHE A 67 -2.93 -11.50 12.21
C PHE A 67 -4.10 -11.82 13.16
N PRO A 68 -5.14 -10.98 13.18
CA PRO A 68 -6.39 -11.33 13.85
C PRO A 68 -7.04 -12.56 13.17
N ASP A 69 -7.97 -13.20 13.88
CA ASP A 69 -8.70 -14.37 13.35
C ASP A 69 -9.44 -14.07 12.03
N THR A 70 -9.85 -12.81 11.85
CA THR A 70 -10.47 -12.30 10.63
C THR A 70 -9.84 -10.98 10.27
N THR A 71 -9.41 -10.85 9.02
CA THR A 71 -9.08 -9.54 8.45
C THR A 71 -10.24 -9.07 7.59
N ASP A 72 -10.70 -7.88 7.90
CA ASP A 72 -11.75 -7.19 7.17
C ASP A 72 -11.32 -5.76 6.90
N GLN A 73 -12.22 -4.97 6.31
CA GLN A 73 -11.92 -3.58 6.02
C GLN A 73 -11.65 -2.76 7.30
N GLU A 74 -12.20 -3.14 8.45
CA GLU A 74 -11.94 -2.46 9.72
C GLU A 74 -10.48 -2.67 10.12
N TRP A 75 -9.99 -3.92 10.02
CA TRP A 75 -8.57 -4.22 10.22
C TRP A 75 -7.65 -3.44 9.28
N GLU A 76 -7.93 -3.43 7.98
CA GLU A 76 -7.11 -2.67 7.01
C GLU A 76 -7.08 -1.16 7.34
N ASN A 77 -8.23 -0.59 7.73
CA ASN A 77 -8.31 0.81 8.12
C ASN A 77 -7.46 1.08 9.37
N SER A 78 -7.50 0.15 10.33
CA SER A 78 -6.72 0.16 11.56
C SER A 78 -5.20 0.07 11.27
N VAL A 79 -4.76 -0.80 10.37
CA VAL A 79 -3.36 -0.87 9.92
C VAL A 79 -2.94 0.42 9.22
N SER A 80 -3.79 0.96 8.34
CA SER A 80 -3.55 2.24 7.67
C SER A 80 -3.45 3.40 8.67
N GLY A 81 -4.30 3.42 9.70
CA GLY A 81 -4.25 4.40 10.78
C GLY A 81 -2.95 4.33 11.58
N CYS A 82 -2.48 3.11 11.91
CA CYS A 82 -1.18 2.96 12.54
C CYS A 82 -0.04 3.44 11.62
N TYR A 83 -0.07 3.07 10.34
CA TYR A 83 0.92 3.56 9.39
C TYR A 83 0.97 5.10 9.35
N ASP A 84 -0.19 5.75 9.32
CA ASP A 84 -0.28 7.21 9.32
C ASP A 84 0.29 7.80 10.61
N SER A 85 0.07 7.19 11.79
CA SER A 85 0.66 7.68 13.04
C SER A 85 2.20 7.57 13.06
N ILE A 86 2.73 6.51 12.45
CA ILE A 86 4.17 6.33 12.31
C ILE A 86 4.75 7.40 11.37
N LYS A 87 4.10 7.63 10.23
CA LYS A 87 4.53 8.56 9.18
C LYS A 87 4.39 10.03 9.57
N MET A 88 3.33 10.39 10.29
CA MET A 88 3.10 11.75 10.77
C MET A 88 4.06 12.10 11.90
N GLY A 89 4.62 11.10 12.60
CA GLY A 89 5.82 11.27 13.40
C GLY A 89 7.10 11.17 12.55
N PRO A 90 8.26 11.60 13.07
CA PRO A 90 9.47 11.52 12.27
C PRO A 90 9.94 10.06 12.22
N SER A 91 9.86 9.36 11.09
CA SER A 91 10.25 7.93 10.99
C SER A 91 11.69 7.68 11.46
N TYR A 92 12.59 8.64 11.27
CA TYR A 92 13.95 8.66 11.81
C TYR A 92 14.03 8.66 13.36
N THR A 93 12.92 8.86 14.06
CA THR A 93 12.84 8.73 15.53
C THR A 93 12.65 7.30 16.01
N ILE A 94 12.24 6.37 15.14
CA ILE A 94 12.10 4.96 15.54
C ILE A 94 13.49 4.34 15.65
N ASP A 95 14.23 4.31 14.54
CA ASP A 95 15.63 3.90 14.50
C ASP A 95 16.29 4.40 13.21
N SER A 96 17.58 4.77 13.28
CA SER A 96 18.32 5.28 12.13
C SER A 96 18.65 4.22 11.07
N SER A 97 18.36 2.94 11.33
CA SER A 97 18.52 1.86 10.35
C SER A 97 17.32 1.68 9.42
N ILE A 98 16.20 2.33 9.70
CA ILE A 98 15.01 2.26 8.86
C ILE A 98 15.20 3.18 7.65
N ASN A 99 15.12 2.60 6.45
CA ASN A 99 15.11 3.33 5.20
C ASN A 99 13.71 3.87 4.91
N CYS A 100 12.70 2.99 4.96
CA CYS A 100 11.30 3.38 4.83
C CYS A 100 10.36 2.39 5.54
N ILE A 101 9.13 2.84 5.75
CA ILE A 101 8.03 2.03 6.26
C ILE A 101 6.90 2.15 5.24
N LEU A 102 6.27 1.03 4.90
CA LEU A 102 5.16 0.94 3.94
C LEU A 102 3.94 0.28 4.61
N CYS A 103 2.76 0.56 4.06
CA CYS A 103 1.51 -0.08 4.45
C CYS A 103 1.15 -1.13 3.38
N GLY A 104 1.23 -2.41 3.75
CA GLY A 104 0.94 -3.56 2.88
C GLY A 104 -0.49 -4.07 3.09
N HIS A 105 -1.47 -3.17 3.02
CA HIS A 105 -2.89 -3.44 3.31
C HIS A 105 -3.16 -3.91 4.74
N GLU A 106 -2.86 -5.17 5.05
CA GLU A 106 -3.19 -5.84 6.31
C GLU A 106 -1.99 -5.95 7.26
N LEU A 107 -0.82 -5.47 6.82
CA LEU A 107 0.44 -5.50 7.58
C LEU A 107 1.28 -4.24 7.34
N ILE A 108 2.28 -4.05 8.20
CA ILE A 108 3.30 -3.01 8.02
C ILE A 108 4.60 -3.64 7.50
N GLU A 109 5.22 -3.00 6.51
CA GLU A 109 6.55 -3.38 6.05
C GLU A 109 7.59 -2.38 6.53
N VAL A 110 8.67 -2.87 7.12
CA VAL A 110 9.81 -2.07 7.54
C VAL A 110 11.01 -2.45 6.68
N HIS A 111 11.44 -1.51 5.86
CA HIS A 111 12.60 -1.66 4.99
C HIS A 111 13.82 -1.06 5.68
N LEU A 112 14.78 -1.90 6.02
CA LEU A 112 16.03 -1.53 6.68
C LEU A 112 17.10 -1.23 5.64
N GLY A 113 17.90 -0.19 5.86
CA GLY A 113 19.00 0.15 4.96
C GLY A 113 20.04 -0.97 4.85
N SER A 114 20.43 -1.32 3.62
CA SER A 114 21.45 -2.32 3.30
C SER A 114 22.77 -2.11 4.05
N ALA A 115 23.15 -0.86 4.34
CA ALA A 115 24.35 -0.51 5.10
C ALA A 115 24.39 -1.05 6.54
N TYR A 116 23.24 -1.53 7.05
CA TYR A 116 23.08 -2.17 8.36
C TYR A 116 23.07 -3.70 8.30
N GLN A 117 23.22 -4.30 7.12
CA GLN A 117 23.36 -5.74 6.96
C GLN A 117 24.58 -6.25 7.75
N GLY A 118 24.37 -7.31 8.54
CA GLY A 118 25.36 -7.84 9.48
C GLY A 118 25.54 -7.03 10.78
N LYS A 119 24.90 -5.86 10.91
CA LYS A 119 24.86 -5.05 12.16
C LYS A 119 23.54 -5.16 12.89
N MET A 120 22.48 -5.61 12.21
CA MET A 120 21.17 -5.90 12.81
C MET A 120 21.21 -7.25 13.52
N ASN A 121 20.54 -7.31 14.68
CA ASN A 121 20.31 -8.53 15.44
C ASN A 121 18.85 -8.55 15.95
N GLU A 122 18.41 -9.70 16.45
CA GLU A 122 17.03 -9.88 16.94
C GLU A 122 16.63 -8.82 17.96
N SER A 123 17.49 -8.52 18.94
CA SER A 123 17.18 -7.53 19.97
C SER A 123 16.94 -6.13 19.41
N LYS A 124 17.64 -5.74 18.35
CA LYS A 124 17.46 -4.43 17.71
C LYS A 124 16.18 -4.41 16.86
N ILE A 125 15.87 -5.51 16.17
CA ILE A 125 14.62 -5.68 15.45
C ILE A 125 13.43 -5.63 16.42
N ASP A 126 13.54 -6.30 17.56
CA ASP A 126 12.51 -6.29 18.62
C ASP A 126 12.31 -4.89 19.20
N GLU A 127 13.38 -4.10 19.35
CA GLU A 127 13.26 -2.70 19.79
C GLU A 127 12.50 -1.83 18.78
N ILE A 128 12.79 -2.00 17.48
CA ILE A 128 12.06 -1.31 16.40
C ILE A 128 10.59 -1.72 16.43
N TYR A 129 10.31 -3.01 16.49
CA TYR A 129 8.96 -3.56 16.55
C TYR A 129 8.18 -2.98 17.74
N ARG A 130 8.76 -2.98 18.94
CA ARG A 130 8.15 -2.41 20.15
C ARG A 130 7.77 -0.94 19.98
N LYS A 131 8.62 -0.14 19.34
CA LYS A 131 8.32 1.29 19.09
C LYS A 131 7.21 1.49 18.08
N ILE A 132 7.08 0.60 17.09
CA ILE A 132 5.97 0.58 16.14
C ILE A 132 4.68 0.21 16.88
N GLU A 133 4.70 -0.89 17.62
CA GLU A 133 3.56 -1.38 18.41
C GLU A 133 3.06 -0.31 19.40
N GLU A 134 3.96 0.36 20.12
CA GLU A 134 3.60 1.44 21.06
C GLU A 134 2.82 2.57 20.36
N ARG A 135 3.14 2.89 19.10
CA ARG A 135 2.41 3.91 18.33
C ARG A 135 1.07 3.41 17.83
N CYS A 136 1.00 2.18 17.34
CA CYS A 136 -0.26 1.58 16.91
C CYS A 136 -1.25 1.49 18.09
N GLU A 137 -0.78 1.07 19.26
CA GLU A 137 -1.60 0.95 20.46
C GLU A 137 -2.08 2.34 20.94
N GLN A 138 -1.23 3.37 20.88
CA GLN A 138 -1.60 4.72 21.32
C GLN A 138 -2.68 5.38 20.44
N GLU A 139 -2.63 5.16 19.12
CA GLU A 139 -3.48 5.89 18.17
C GLU A 139 -4.69 5.08 17.70
N GLU A 140 -4.52 3.77 17.48
CA GLU A 140 -5.56 2.87 16.97
C GLU A 140 -6.03 1.83 18.01
N GLY A 141 -5.35 1.71 19.15
CA GLY A 141 -5.66 0.67 20.15
C GLY A 141 -5.36 -0.74 19.67
N ILE A 142 -4.41 -0.89 18.74
CA ILE A 142 -4.00 -2.17 18.17
C ILE A 142 -2.67 -2.60 18.79
N SER A 143 -2.69 -3.77 19.43
CA SER A 143 -1.49 -4.48 19.89
C SER A 143 -1.19 -5.66 18.96
N ASP A 144 0.06 -6.13 18.99
CA ASP A 144 0.52 -7.29 18.21
C ASP A 144 0.34 -7.16 16.68
N ILE A 145 0.41 -5.93 16.14
CA ILE A 145 0.27 -5.67 14.69
C ILE A 145 1.30 -6.49 13.88
N PRO A 146 0.91 -7.14 12.76
CA PRO A 146 1.82 -7.89 11.91
C PRO A 146 2.77 -6.95 11.17
N VAL A 147 4.07 -7.20 11.34
CA VAL A 147 5.16 -6.43 10.74
C VAL A 147 6.12 -7.37 10.04
N VAL A 148 6.48 -7.04 8.81
CA VAL A 148 7.56 -7.71 8.07
C VAL A 148 8.77 -6.80 7.99
N PHE A 149 9.94 -7.36 8.25
CA PHE A 149 11.22 -6.68 8.10
C PHE A 149 11.93 -7.18 6.84
N MET A 150 12.36 -6.23 6.00
CA MET A 150 13.04 -6.50 4.74
C MET A 150 14.27 -5.60 4.60
N TRP A 151 15.25 -6.01 3.80
CA TRP A 151 16.28 -5.08 3.34
C TRP A 151 15.72 -4.18 2.25
N ALA A 152 16.01 -2.88 2.35
CA ALA A 152 15.77 -1.94 1.27
C ALA A 152 16.63 -2.32 0.06
N GLN A 153 16.04 -2.25 -1.12
CA GLN A 153 16.78 -2.37 -2.37
C GLN A 153 17.60 -1.09 -2.56
N ASP A 154 18.88 -1.22 -2.86
CA ASP A 154 19.74 -0.07 -3.10
C ASP A 154 19.37 0.57 -4.45
N ASP A 155 19.16 1.88 -4.45
CA ASP A 155 18.78 2.63 -5.66
C ASP A 155 19.83 2.52 -6.78
N GLU A 156 21.10 2.24 -6.43
CA GLU A 156 22.18 2.04 -7.40
C GLU A 156 22.04 0.76 -8.24
N ASP A 157 21.27 -0.21 -7.76
CA ASP A 157 21.00 -1.46 -8.48
C ASP A 157 19.78 -1.36 -9.41
N MET A 158 19.06 -0.24 -9.38
CA MET A 158 17.92 0.00 -10.27
C MET A 158 18.42 0.61 -11.59
N PRO A 159 18.29 -0.08 -12.74
CA PRO A 159 18.67 0.50 -14.01
C PRO A 159 17.82 1.76 -14.25
N LEU A 160 18.49 2.89 -14.51
CA LEU A 160 17.78 4.10 -14.91
C LEU A 160 16.93 3.78 -16.14
N PRO A 161 15.67 4.23 -16.19
CA PRO A 161 14.87 4.09 -17.39
C PRO A 161 15.62 4.77 -18.54
N ASP A 162 15.73 4.10 -19.68
CA ASP A 162 16.30 4.68 -20.89
C ASP A 162 15.33 5.72 -21.45
N TYR A 163 15.35 6.92 -20.86
CA TYR A 163 14.61 8.06 -21.35
C TYR A 163 15.28 8.57 -22.62
N GLY A 164 15.01 7.91 -23.74
CA GLY A 164 15.51 8.29 -25.05
C GLY A 164 15.14 9.71 -25.43
N LEU A 165 15.93 10.31 -26.34
CA LEU A 165 15.72 11.68 -26.85
C LEU A 165 14.31 11.92 -27.41
N GLU A 166 13.65 10.85 -27.86
CA GLU A 166 12.29 10.86 -28.40
C GLU A 166 11.25 11.46 -27.42
N ILE A 167 11.41 11.24 -26.12
CA ILE A 167 10.48 11.73 -25.08
C ILE A 167 10.61 13.26 -24.94
N PHE A 168 11.84 13.78 -25.05
CA PHE A 168 12.11 15.21 -25.04
C PHE A 168 11.63 15.88 -26.32
N GLU A 169 11.79 15.24 -27.48
CA GLU A 169 11.26 15.72 -28.76
C GLU A 169 9.73 15.73 -28.78
N GLU A 170 9.09 14.69 -28.24
CA GLU A 170 7.64 14.61 -28.09
C GLU A 170 7.12 15.72 -27.18
N ALA A 171 7.75 15.96 -26.03
CA ALA A 171 7.41 17.06 -25.12
C ALA A 171 7.56 18.44 -25.80
N LYS A 172 8.62 18.62 -26.60
CA LYS A 172 8.85 19.85 -27.37
C LYS A 172 7.78 20.05 -28.47
N SER A 173 7.36 18.97 -29.12
CA SER A 173 6.32 19.01 -30.17
C SER A 173 4.90 19.27 -29.61
N LYS A 174 4.65 18.88 -28.35
CA LYS A 174 3.37 19.10 -27.65
C LYS A 174 3.28 20.45 -26.95
N THR A 175 4.38 21.20 -26.86
CA THR A 175 4.38 22.56 -26.31
C THR A 175 3.77 23.53 -27.33
N ALA A 176 2.53 23.96 -27.08
CA ALA A 176 1.87 24.98 -27.88
C ALA A 176 2.72 26.27 -27.96
N PRO A 177 2.72 27.01 -29.09
CA PRO A 177 3.52 28.21 -29.24
C PRO A 177 3.01 29.28 -28.28
N GLY A 178 3.77 29.54 -27.20
CA GLY A 178 3.43 30.59 -26.24
C GLY A 178 3.92 30.39 -24.80
N PHE A 179 4.51 29.25 -24.43
CA PHE A 179 5.14 29.11 -23.12
C PHE A 179 6.58 29.66 -23.13
N PRO A 180 6.96 30.54 -22.17
CA PRO A 180 8.32 31.05 -22.10
C PRO A 180 9.28 29.92 -21.69
N GLU A 181 10.39 29.90 -22.40
CA GLU A 181 11.57 29.07 -22.19
C GLU A 181 11.97 29.11 -20.70
N LEU A 182 11.78 28.00 -19.98
CA LEU A 182 12.34 27.83 -18.65
C LEU A 182 13.86 27.69 -18.81
N ILE A 183 14.55 28.81 -18.71
CA ILE A 183 16.01 28.88 -18.61
C ILE A 183 16.39 28.22 -17.29
N PHE A 184 16.87 26.98 -17.34
CA PHE A 184 17.62 26.38 -16.25
C PHE A 184 19.01 27.02 -16.23
N PHE A 185 19.28 27.85 -15.23
CA PHE A 185 20.65 28.27 -14.91
C PHE A 185 21.37 27.11 -14.21
N SER A 186 22.47 26.70 -14.82
CA SER A 186 23.55 25.88 -14.26
C SER A 186 24.27 26.56 -13.11
#